data_AF-A0A1V6R1B4-F1
#
_entry.id   AF-A0A1V6R1B4-F1
#
_cell.length_a   1.000
_cell.length_b   1.000
_cell.length_c   1.000
_cell.angle_alpha   90.00
_cell.angle_beta   90.00
_cell.angle_gamma   90.00
#
_symmetry.space_group_name_H-M   'P 1'
#
loop_
_entity.id
_entity.type
_entity.pdbx_description
1 polymer ?
#
loop_
_entity_poly.entity_id
_entity_poly.type
_entity_poly.pdbx_seq_one_letter_code
_entity_poly.pdbx_strand_id
1 'polypeptide(L)'
;MFREKCSLGSHLLDLGYSFGIHVPRSLAERQGIRHLLSRSDKSIKLPNIARVILQESEKELIDALNSGTASPNDRVDGTSSLIDYAFGWPKGIRILLEAGATPSAKNATLPYFEDNDNEGTYHSAKLLLEAGCSFHWYDIGQCQAPANSNKIKSLLINELVVRRKKLWHLAQSCLAADQLPKLISDDEKTGKITISDIHTAEIHVRLKEQGISIDPNISDGYFIDDFGYESVYHFPYFTAETLDELYQVGFRGVTQLESDGFMPLLVVFATLERVDKRIDAKKHMKRIHWLVSKGADPYQKVRGTSATAAHHLGVQIVDNFLKTLSFYDLTGPNFRRAYETWKQAVVEFGKSVFLLPWVRDGCFCACSPGGCTTMSVLLRHIVHFLSTPKIKEPGFWVRELIQFFLWWTRGDTEIGWEVIRFLTFDALGLKHSCCIEKYPSFRLSFESREEEEIKEILDEEKSRIIELEKLLDELKIKFDELGLPVMEFLEEYWQTRMIEVLSHRDPYDEEHIIESRRIGVTLEPDECVVPDRVSLLIGSKILYEIST
;
A
#
# COMPACT_ATOMS: atom_id res chain seq x y z
N MET A 1 -2.27 28.04 -13.02
CA MET A 1 -3.20 27.52 -12.00
C MET A 1 -3.66 28.55 -10.95
N PHE A 2 -2.83 29.09 -10.04
CA PHE A 2 -3.32 30.01 -8.98
C PHE A 2 -3.97 31.29 -9.52
N ARG A 3 -3.33 31.94 -10.49
CA ARG A 3 -3.90 33.12 -11.20
C ARG A 3 -5.22 32.80 -11.91
N GLU A 4 -5.36 31.59 -12.47
CA GLU A 4 -6.57 31.17 -13.19
C GLU A 4 -7.74 30.87 -12.25
N LYS A 5 -7.49 30.21 -11.09
CA LYS A 5 -8.56 29.92 -10.11
C LYS A 5 -9.11 31.19 -9.46
N CYS A 6 -8.24 32.13 -9.07
CA CYS A 6 -8.68 33.43 -8.55
C CYS A 6 -9.41 34.25 -9.63
N SER A 7 -9.02 34.09 -10.90
CA SER A 7 -9.69 34.73 -12.05
C SER A 7 -11.10 34.21 -12.26
N LEU A 8 -11.34 32.89 -12.16
CA LEU A 8 -12.68 32.34 -12.32
C LEU A 8 -13.64 32.78 -11.21
N GLY A 9 -13.22 32.69 -9.94
CA GLY A 9 -14.05 33.12 -8.81
C GLY A 9 -14.40 34.61 -8.89
N SER A 10 -13.42 35.44 -9.26
CA SER A 10 -13.65 36.87 -9.48
C SER A 10 -14.63 37.13 -10.63
N HIS A 11 -14.48 36.42 -11.75
CA HIS A 11 -15.35 36.58 -12.90
C HIS A 11 -16.80 36.20 -12.58
N LEU A 12 -17.01 35.11 -11.85
CA LEU A 12 -18.34 34.68 -11.43
C LEU A 12 -18.97 35.66 -10.41
N LEU A 13 -18.18 36.28 -9.52
CA LEU A 13 -18.66 37.37 -8.67
C LEU A 13 -19.10 38.58 -9.50
N ASP A 14 -18.33 38.95 -10.54
CA ASP A 14 -18.66 40.05 -11.45
C ASP A 14 -19.95 39.74 -12.26
N LEU A 15 -20.26 38.46 -12.47
CA LEU A 15 -21.53 37.98 -13.05
C LEU A 15 -22.69 37.87 -12.03
N GLY A 16 -22.48 38.25 -10.77
CA GLY A 16 -23.52 38.29 -9.73
C GLY A 16 -23.80 36.96 -9.03
N TYR A 17 -22.96 35.94 -9.19
CA TYR A 17 -23.12 34.67 -8.48
C TYR A 17 -22.73 34.80 -7.00
N SER A 18 -23.39 34.00 -6.15
CA SER A 18 -23.07 33.90 -4.71
C SER A 18 -22.38 32.58 -4.38
N PHE A 19 -21.42 32.60 -3.45
CA PHE A 19 -20.65 31.42 -3.05
C PHE A 19 -20.87 31.06 -1.59
N GLY A 20 -20.99 29.76 -1.31
CA GLY A 20 -20.70 29.20 0.01
C GLY A 20 -19.21 28.91 0.10
N ILE A 21 -18.56 29.33 1.17
CA ILE A 21 -17.14 29.09 1.40
C ILE A 21 -16.97 28.02 2.48
N HIS A 22 -16.04 27.10 2.23
CA HIS A 22 -15.64 26.04 3.16
C HIS A 22 -14.35 26.45 3.89
N VAL A 23 -13.93 25.68 4.89
CA VAL A 23 -12.58 25.83 5.47
C VAL A 23 -11.53 25.72 4.35
N PRO A 24 -10.55 26.65 4.29
CA PRO A 24 -9.46 26.55 3.33
C PRO A 24 -8.66 25.26 3.53
N ARG A 25 -8.47 24.48 2.46
CA ARG A 25 -7.69 23.23 2.44
C ARG A 25 -6.31 23.39 1.82
N SER A 26 -5.92 24.62 1.51
CA SER A 26 -4.60 25.00 1.01
C SER A 26 -4.34 26.48 1.31
N LEU A 27 -3.07 26.87 1.33
CA LEU A 27 -2.68 28.27 1.44
C LEU A 27 -3.21 29.06 0.24
N ALA A 28 -3.17 28.45 -0.96
CA ALA A 28 -3.74 29.02 -2.17
C ALA A 28 -5.24 29.32 -2.01
N GLU A 29 -6.02 28.36 -1.53
CA GLU A 29 -7.45 28.56 -1.30
C GLU A 29 -7.71 29.68 -0.27
N ARG A 30 -6.93 29.73 0.83
CA ARG A 30 -7.02 30.80 1.83
C ARG A 30 -6.78 32.17 1.20
N GLN A 31 -5.72 32.31 0.41
CA GLN A 31 -5.39 33.57 -0.28
C GLN A 31 -6.47 33.96 -1.30
N GLY A 32 -7.01 32.98 -2.03
CA GLY A 32 -8.12 33.20 -2.96
C GLY A 32 -9.37 33.70 -2.25
N ILE A 33 -9.76 33.07 -1.14
CA ILE A 33 -10.91 33.50 -0.32
C ILE A 33 -10.71 34.92 0.20
N ARG A 34 -9.52 35.25 0.71
CA ARG A 34 -9.17 36.61 1.16
C ARG A 34 -9.32 37.64 0.05
N HIS A 35 -8.85 37.31 -1.14
CA HIS A 35 -8.98 38.18 -2.30
C HIS A 35 -10.45 38.43 -2.66
N LEU A 36 -11.28 37.38 -2.66
CA LEU A 36 -12.72 37.51 -2.93
C LEU A 36 -13.44 38.36 -1.88
N LEU A 37 -13.14 38.15 -0.59
CA LEU A 37 -13.69 38.95 0.52
C LEU A 37 -13.31 40.43 0.43
N SER A 38 -12.12 40.75 -0.11
CA SER A 38 -11.70 42.14 -0.33
C SER A 38 -12.44 42.84 -1.47
N ARG A 39 -13.05 42.09 -2.40
CA ARG A 39 -13.74 42.63 -3.59
C ARG A 39 -15.25 42.78 -3.42
N SER A 40 -15.93 41.80 -2.81
CA SER A 40 -17.39 41.86 -2.61
C SER A 40 -17.81 41.14 -1.34
N ASP A 41 -18.14 41.92 -0.32
CA ASP A 41 -18.50 41.39 1.00
C ASP A 41 -19.89 40.72 1.02
N LYS A 42 -20.83 41.24 0.22
CA LYS A 42 -22.25 40.83 0.26
C LYS A 42 -22.55 39.54 -0.53
N SER A 43 -21.71 39.19 -1.50
CA SER A 43 -21.94 38.04 -2.38
C SER A 43 -21.43 36.72 -1.80
N ILE A 44 -20.68 36.76 -0.71
CA ILE A 44 -20.08 35.60 -0.07
C ILE A 44 -20.89 35.22 1.16
N LYS A 45 -21.52 34.05 1.11
CA LYS A 45 -22.28 33.50 2.23
C LYS A 45 -21.32 32.86 3.22
N LEU A 46 -20.94 33.65 4.23
CA LEU A 46 -20.08 33.21 5.32
C LEU A 46 -20.52 33.90 6.62
N PRO A 47 -20.58 33.18 7.76
CA PRO A 47 -20.80 33.79 9.06
C PRO A 47 -19.81 34.92 9.35
N ASN A 48 -20.28 35.99 10.02
CA ASN A 48 -19.47 37.20 10.25
C ASN A 48 -18.14 36.89 10.96
N ILE A 49 -18.14 35.98 11.95
CA ILE A 49 -16.92 35.63 12.68
C ILE A 49 -15.87 34.95 11.79
N ALA A 50 -16.28 34.08 10.87
CA ALA A 50 -15.35 33.43 9.94
C ALA A 50 -14.78 34.43 8.93
N ARG A 51 -15.58 35.42 8.52
CA ARG A 51 -15.11 36.54 7.69
C ARG A 51 -14.03 37.34 8.39
N VAL A 52 -14.27 37.74 9.64
CA VAL A 52 -13.30 38.46 10.50
C VAL A 52 -11.98 37.69 10.58
N ILE A 53 -12.05 36.37 10.79
CA ILE A 53 -10.86 35.51 10.88
C ILE A 53 -10.10 35.43 9.56
N LEU A 54 -10.80 35.25 8.43
CA LEU A 54 -10.16 35.17 7.12
C LEU A 54 -9.56 36.51 6.69
N GLN A 55 -10.18 37.62 7.08
CA GLN A 55 -9.63 38.97 6.88
C GLN A 55 -8.48 39.29 7.85
N GLU A 56 -8.24 38.44 8.85
CA GLU A 56 -7.19 38.60 9.87
C GLU A 56 -7.36 39.88 10.70
N SER A 57 -8.61 40.28 10.95
CA SER A 57 -8.94 41.46 11.76
C SER A 57 -8.86 41.13 13.26
N GLU A 58 -7.69 41.41 13.85
CA GLU A 58 -7.38 41.11 15.25
C GLU A 58 -8.37 41.76 16.22
N LYS A 59 -8.66 43.04 16.02
CA LYS A 59 -9.55 43.83 16.87
C LYS A 59 -10.98 43.28 16.83
N GLU A 60 -11.52 43.05 15.62
CA GLU A 60 -12.89 42.57 15.47
C GLU A 60 -13.07 41.16 16.03
N LEU A 61 -12.04 40.31 15.94
CA LEU A 61 -12.07 38.98 16.54
C LEU A 61 -12.17 39.09 18.08
N ILE A 62 -11.33 39.92 18.69
CA ILE A 62 -11.33 40.15 20.14
C ILE A 62 -12.66 40.77 20.59
N ASP A 63 -13.16 41.77 19.88
CA ASP A 63 -14.44 42.43 20.19
C ASP A 63 -15.61 41.43 20.09
N ALA A 64 -15.60 40.55 19.09
CA ALA A 64 -16.64 39.53 18.91
C ALA A 64 -16.64 38.50 20.06
N LEU A 65 -15.45 38.04 20.48
CA LEU A 65 -15.29 37.09 21.58
C LEU A 65 -15.66 37.74 22.93
N ASN A 66 -15.21 38.97 23.19
CA ASN A 66 -15.49 39.69 24.43
C ASN A 66 -16.96 40.08 24.60
N SER A 67 -17.64 40.40 23.48
CA SER A 67 -19.07 40.72 23.48
C SER A 67 -19.98 39.49 23.57
N GLY A 68 -19.42 38.28 23.44
CA GLY A 68 -20.19 37.03 23.36
C GLY A 68 -20.99 36.88 22.06
N THR A 69 -20.72 37.70 21.04
CA THR A 69 -21.34 37.56 19.71
C THR A 69 -20.76 36.39 18.91
N ALA A 70 -19.59 35.89 19.32
CA ALA A 70 -19.04 34.61 18.94
C ALA A 70 -18.47 33.89 20.16
N SER A 71 -18.60 32.57 20.18
CA SER A 71 -17.88 31.69 21.11
C SER A 71 -16.59 31.21 20.46
N PRO A 72 -15.47 31.10 21.20
CA PRO A 72 -14.20 30.58 20.68
C PRO A 72 -14.30 29.15 20.12
N ASN A 73 -15.34 28.39 20.53
CA ASN A 73 -15.62 27.03 20.09
C ASN A 73 -16.78 26.94 19.08
N ASP A 74 -17.21 28.06 18.50
CA ASP A 74 -18.25 28.07 17.48
C ASP A 74 -17.85 27.27 16.24
N ARG A 75 -18.87 26.74 15.55
CA ARG A 75 -18.73 26.01 14.30
C ARG A 75 -19.44 26.73 13.15
N VAL A 76 -18.71 26.98 12.07
CA VAL A 76 -19.16 27.85 10.96
C VAL A 76 -20.14 27.14 10.01
N ASP A 77 -20.03 25.82 9.89
CA ASP A 77 -20.85 24.97 9.01
C ASP A 77 -21.38 23.71 9.74
N GLY A 78 -21.38 23.74 11.07
CA GLY A 78 -21.69 22.59 11.93
C GLY A 78 -20.54 21.59 12.10
N THR A 79 -19.49 21.69 11.29
CA THR A 79 -18.35 20.74 11.30
C THR A 79 -17.03 21.41 11.69
N SER A 80 -16.76 22.58 11.13
CA SER A 80 -15.48 23.28 11.16
C SER A 80 -15.42 24.32 12.27
N SER A 81 -14.37 24.27 13.09
CA SER A 81 -14.12 25.20 14.19
C SER A 81 -13.55 26.54 13.70
N LEU A 82 -13.63 27.58 14.55
CA LEU A 82 -12.96 28.85 14.28
C LEU A 82 -11.43 28.71 14.13
N ILE A 83 -10.82 27.75 14.84
CA ILE A 83 -9.40 27.43 14.72
C ILE A 83 -9.05 26.99 13.29
N ASP A 84 -9.90 26.17 12.65
CA ASP A 84 -9.67 25.70 11.28
C ASP A 84 -9.63 26.86 10.28
N TYR A 85 -10.52 27.86 10.46
CA TYR A 85 -10.50 29.09 9.65
C TYR A 85 -9.33 30.01 9.98
N ALA A 86 -8.81 29.99 11.21
CA ALA A 86 -7.65 30.79 11.63
C ALA A 86 -6.32 30.15 11.23
N PHE A 87 -6.31 28.91 10.74
CA PHE A 87 -5.09 28.23 10.36
C PHE A 87 -4.35 28.93 9.20
N GLY A 88 -3.05 29.19 9.39
CA GLY A 88 -2.24 30.07 8.55
C GLY A 88 -2.17 31.52 9.07
N TRP A 89 -2.90 31.86 10.13
CA TRP A 89 -2.82 33.13 10.86
C TRP A 89 -2.49 32.89 12.35
N PRO A 90 -1.20 32.79 12.72
CA PRO A 90 -0.77 32.43 14.08
C PRO A 90 -1.34 33.32 15.20
N LYS A 91 -1.49 34.62 14.94
CA LYS A 91 -2.07 35.55 15.92
C LYS A 91 -3.54 35.24 16.21
N GLY A 92 -4.33 34.95 15.18
CA GLY A 92 -5.73 34.57 15.34
C GLY A 92 -5.89 33.26 16.12
N ILE A 93 -5.03 32.27 15.84
CA ILE A 93 -4.97 31.02 16.62
C ILE A 93 -4.68 31.32 18.09
N ARG A 94 -3.69 32.16 18.38
CA ARG A 94 -3.36 32.55 19.77
C ARG A 94 -4.54 33.20 20.47
N ILE A 95 -5.21 34.16 19.84
CA ILE A 95 -6.40 34.85 20.40
C ILE A 95 -7.51 33.86 20.71
N LEU A 96 -7.78 32.92 19.80
CA LEU A 96 -8.79 31.89 20.01
C LEU A 96 -8.42 30.97 21.19
N LEU A 97 -7.16 30.52 21.26
CA LEU A 97 -6.68 29.67 22.36
C LEU A 97 -6.73 30.40 23.71
N GLU A 98 -6.31 31.66 23.77
CA GLU A 98 -6.38 32.51 24.97
C GLU A 98 -7.83 32.75 25.42
N ALA A 99 -8.77 32.80 24.47
CA ALA A 99 -10.20 32.88 24.75
C ALA A 99 -10.83 31.55 25.19
N GLY A 100 -10.08 30.44 25.21
CA GLY A 100 -10.57 29.12 25.61
C GLY A 100 -11.07 28.24 24.46
N ALA A 101 -10.61 28.49 23.23
CA ALA A 101 -10.84 27.56 22.12
C ALA A 101 -10.12 26.23 22.39
N THR A 102 -10.82 25.13 22.13
CA THR A 102 -10.28 23.78 22.26
C THR A 102 -9.68 23.34 20.92
N PRO A 103 -8.37 23.02 20.85
CA PRO A 103 -7.74 22.54 19.63
C PRO A 103 -8.13 21.09 19.29
N SER A 104 -8.80 20.38 20.20
CA SER A 104 -9.10 18.94 20.12
C SER A 104 -10.55 18.64 19.74
N ALA A 105 -11.01 19.07 18.56
CA ALA A 105 -12.18 18.39 17.98
C ALA A 105 -11.74 16.97 17.61
N LYS A 106 -12.56 15.95 17.90
CA LYS A 106 -12.25 14.50 17.73
C LYS A 106 -11.72 14.07 16.34
N ASN A 107 -11.73 14.93 15.33
CA ASN A 107 -11.24 14.68 13.96
C ASN A 107 -10.33 15.82 13.44
N ALA A 108 -9.73 16.62 14.31
CA ALA A 108 -8.90 17.76 13.91
C ALA A 108 -7.57 17.26 13.31
N THR A 109 -7.55 17.10 11.99
CA THR A 109 -6.32 17.06 11.20
C THR A 109 -5.89 18.50 10.92
N LEU A 110 -4.60 18.73 10.71
CA LEU A 110 -4.16 20.06 10.30
C LEU A 110 -4.81 20.39 8.93
N PRO A 111 -5.44 21.57 8.75
CA PRO A 111 -6.20 21.86 7.53
C PRO A 111 -5.39 21.74 6.23
N TYR A 112 -4.11 22.11 6.27
CA TYR A 112 -3.16 21.94 5.17
C TYR A 112 -1.71 22.01 5.67
N PHE A 113 -0.75 21.65 4.79
CA PHE A 113 0.68 21.52 5.15
C PHE A 113 1.60 22.39 4.30
N GLU A 114 1.04 23.26 3.47
CA GLU A 114 1.78 24.25 2.67
C GLU A 114 2.29 25.37 3.57
N ASP A 115 3.54 25.82 3.39
CA ASP A 115 4.06 27.03 4.04
C ASP A 115 4.18 28.19 3.06
N ASN A 116 4.17 29.40 3.62
CA ASN A 116 4.58 30.62 2.92
C ASN A 116 5.94 31.12 3.43
N ASP A 117 6.47 32.15 2.78
CA ASP A 117 7.72 32.82 3.18
C ASP A 117 7.68 33.37 4.62
N ASN A 118 6.48 33.64 5.14
CA ASN A 118 6.28 34.16 6.49
C ASN A 118 6.07 33.06 7.54
N GLU A 119 6.19 31.78 7.16
CA GLU A 119 6.02 30.61 8.04
C GLU A 119 4.70 30.60 8.83
N GLY A 120 3.65 31.22 8.28
CA GLY A 120 2.38 31.38 8.97
C GLY A 120 1.74 30.03 9.31
N THR A 121 1.82 29.06 8.41
CA THR A 121 1.29 27.72 8.63
C THR A 121 2.11 26.96 9.67
N TYR A 122 3.44 27.02 9.58
CA TYR A 122 4.32 26.40 10.58
C TYR A 122 4.08 26.92 12.00
N HIS A 123 3.98 28.23 12.17
CA HIS A 123 3.71 28.83 13.48
C HIS A 123 2.30 28.51 13.99
N SER A 124 1.28 28.46 13.11
CA SER A 124 -0.05 27.99 13.50
C SER A 124 -0.02 26.53 13.97
N ALA A 125 0.65 25.63 13.22
CA ALA A 125 0.79 24.23 13.61
C ALA A 125 1.50 24.09 14.96
N LYS A 126 2.60 24.83 15.18
CA LYS A 126 3.33 24.82 16.45
C LYS A 126 2.46 25.24 17.63
N LEU A 127 1.72 26.33 17.51
CA LEU A 127 0.80 26.80 18.57
C LEU A 127 -0.27 25.76 18.88
N LEU A 128 -0.82 25.10 17.86
CA LEU A 128 -1.82 24.06 18.04
C LEU A 128 -1.24 22.83 18.75
N LEU A 129 -0.06 22.37 18.37
CA LEU A 129 0.60 21.24 19.05
C LEU A 129 0.94 21.57 20.51
N GLU A 130 1.45 22.78 20.79
CA GLU A 130 1.72 23.27 22.15
C GLU A 130 0.44 23.34 23.00
N ALA A 131 -0.70 23.63 22.38
CA ALA A 131 -2.01 23.66 23.02
C ALA A 131 -2.68 22.28 23.16
N GLY A 132 -2.03 21.20 22.71
CA GLY A 132 -2.62 19.86 22.76
C GLY A 132 -3.57 19.56 21.60
N CYS A 133 -3.23 19.98 20.39
CA CYS A 133 -3.92 19.48 19.21
C CYS A 133 -3.46 18.05 18.92
N SER A 134 -4.38 17.10 18.75
CA SER A 134 -4.05 15.76 18.26
C SER A 134 -3.58 15.81 16.80
N PHE A 135 -2.74 14.86 16.39
CA PHE A 135 -2.45 14.62 14.97
C PHE A 135 -2.18 13.12 14.78
N HIS A 136 -2.23 12.67 13.52
CA HIS A 136 -2.07 11.28 13.11
C HIS A 136 -0.83 11.11 12.22
N TRP A 137 -0.37 9.88 12.05
CA TRP A 137 0.69 9.56 11.07
C TRP A 137 0.31 9.99 9.66
N TYR A 138 -0.98 10.00 9.32
CA TYR A 138 -1.47 10.52 8.06
C TYR A 138 -1.10 12.00 7.83
N ASP A 139 -1.07 12.83 8.88
CA ASP A 139 -0.69 14.24 8.79
C ASP A 139 0.80 14.38 8.41
N ILE A 140 1.67 13.58 9.03
CA ILE A 140 3.09 13.46 8.61
C ILE A 140 3.16 12.98 7.16
N GLY A 141 2.32 12.00 6.80
CA GLY A 141 2.25 11.41 5.47
C GLY A 141 1.90 12.44 4.39
N GLN A 142 0.97 13.34 4.68
CA GLN A 142 0.57 14.43 3.77
C GLN A 142 1.70 15.44 3.55
N CYS A 143 2.53 15.71 4.55
CA CYS A 143 3.65 16.64 4.42
C CYS A 143 4.70 16.22 3.35
N GLN A 144 4.63 15.00 2.84
CA GLN A 144 5.57 14.46 1.84
C GLN A 144 5.26 14.88 0.40
N ALA A 145 4.16 15.60 0.16
CA ALA A 145 3.88 16.13 -1.17
C ALA A 145 4.88 17.24 -1.54
N PRO A 146 5.31 17.39 -2.81
CA PRO A 146 6.33 18.38 -3.20
C PRO A 146 6.02 19.83 -2.84
N ALA A 147 4.73 20.19 -2.74
CA ALA A 147 4.28 21.53 -2.38
C ALA A 147 4.24 21.79 -0.86
N ASN A 148 4.44 20.75 -0.03
CA ASN A 148 4.24 20.83 1.42
C ASN A 148 5.56 21.10 2.16
N SER A 149 5.43 21.64 3.38
CA SER A 149 6.53 22.12 4.20
C SER A 149 7.26 20.97 4.89
N ASN A 150 8.53 20.76 4.55
CA ASN A 150 9.41 19.87 5.32
C ASN A 150 9.56 20.34 6.78
N LYS A 151 9.41 21.63 7.07
CA LYS A 151 9.48 22.16 8.45
C LYS A 151 8.31 21.66 9.29
N ILE A 152 7.09 21.65 8.74
CA ILE A 152 5.91 21.11 9.41
C ILE A 152 6.06 19.60 9.62
N LYS A 153 6.60 18.87 8.63
CA LYS A 153 6.91 17.44 8.77
C LYS A 153 7.84 17.18 9.95
N SER A 154 8.97 17.88 10.01
CA SER A 154 9.94 17.74 11.10
C SER A 154 9.36 18.17 12.45
N LEU A 155 8.50 19.19 12.48
CA LEU A 155 7.77 19.59 13.69
C LEU A 155 6.88 18.46 14.22
N LEU A 156 6.09 17.83 13.34
CA LEU A 156 5.22 16.70 13.71
C LEU A 156 6.02 15.47 14.17
N ILE A 157 7.12 15.14 13.51
CA ILE A 157 8.01 14.04 13.93
C ILE A 157 8.60 14.32 15.31
N ASN A 158 9.08 15.54 15.57
CA ASN A 158 9.63 15.89 16.87
C ASN A 158 8.55 15.90 17.97
N GLU A 159 7.34 16.36 17.66
CA GLU A 159 6.23 16.27 18.60
C GLU A 159 5.85 14.82 18.90
N LEU A 160 5.89 13.92 17.91
CA LEU A 160 5.69 12.49 18.13
C LEU A 160 6.71 11.93 19.14
N VAL A 161 7.99 12.31 19.04
CA VAL A 161 9.03 11.96 20.03
C VAL A 161 8.67 12.47 21.43
N VAL A 162 8.21 13.72 21.54
CA VAL A 162 7.79 14.32 22.81
C VAL A 162 6.62 13.55 23.43
N ARG A 163 5.63 13.17 22.63
CA ARG A 163 4.47 12.37 23.08
C ARG A 163 4.87 11.00 23.58
N ARG A 164 5.78 10.30 22.89
CA ARG A 164 6.31 9.00 23.35
C ARG A 164 7.05 9.11 24.67
N LYS A 165 7.82 10.18 24.87
CA LYS A 165 8.47 10.45 26.16
C LYS A 165 7.46 10.71 27.28
N LYS A 166 6.43 11.52 27.01
CA LYS A 166 5.35 11.78 27.98
C LYS A 166 4.59 10.50 28.35
N LEU A 167 4.23 9.69 27.36
CA LEU A 167 3.57 8.39 27.58
C LEU A 167 4.45 7.46 28.40
N TRP A 168 5.74 7.38 28.07
CA TRP A 168 6.68 6.56 28.80
C TRP A 168 6.79 6.98 30.27
N HIS A 169 6.93 8.28 30.54
CA HIS A 169 6.96 8.77 31.92
C HIS A 169 5.67 8.51 32.69
N LEU A 170 4.50 8.67 32.03
CA LEU A 170 3.21 8.32 32.63
C LEU A 170 3.17 6.83 32.98
N ALA A 171 3.56 5.96 32.05
CA ALA A 171 3.63 4.52 32.27
C ALA A 171 4.56 4.18 33.45
N GLN A 172 5.76 4.76 33.51
CA GLN A 172 6.71 4.54 34.60
C GLN A 172 6.16 4.98 35.97
N SER A 173 5.33 6.02 36.01
CA SER A 173 4.74 6.52 37.25
C SER A 173 3.56 5.69 37.77
N CYS A 174 2.96 4.87 36.91
CA CYS A 174 1.70 4.19 37.19
C CYS A 174 1.79 2.65 37.17
N LEU A 175 2.62 2.09 36.29
CA LEU A 175 2.75 0.65 36.10
C LEU A 175 3.90 0.10 36.94
N ALA A 176 3.76 -1.15 37.41
CA ALA A 176 4.85 -1.85 38.08
C ALA A 176 5.99 -2.17 37.10
N ALA A 177 7.23 -2.31 37.60
CA ALA A 177 8.43 -2.46 36.76
C ALA A 177 8.40 -3.71 35.86
N ASP A 178 7.79 -4.79 36.34
CA ASP A 178 7.54 -6.03 35.59
C ASP A 178 6.45 -5.88 34.51
N GLN A 179 5.62 -4.85 34.64
CA GLN A 179 4.56 -4.48 33.71
C GLN A 179 4.94 -3.36 32.75
N LEU A 180 6.21 -2.94 32.66
CA LEU A 180 6.66 -1.89 31.74
C LEU A 180 7.28 -2.48 30.48
N PRO A 181 6.59 -2.42 29.31
CA PRO A 181 7.22 -2.72 28.03
C PRO A 181 8.38 -1.74 27.75
N LYS A 182 9.40 -2.16 27.01
CA LYS A 182 10.56 -1.29 26.71
C LYS A 182 10.25 -0.30 25.58
N LEU A 183 9.42 0.71 25.84
CA LEU A 183 9.12 1.76 24.85
C LEU A 183 10.33 2.67 24.60
N ILE A 184 11.06 3.04 25.65
CA ILE A 184 12.25 3.89 25.54
C ILE A 184 13.45 3.19 26.16
N SER A 185 14.57 3.17 25.44
CA SER A 185 15.87 2.65 25.92
C SER A 185 17.02 3.54 25.50
N ASP A 186 18.09 3.55 26.29
CA ASP A 186 19.35 4.16 25.88
C ASP A 186 20.18 3.14 25.08
N ASP A 187 20.58 3.52 23.87
CA ASP A 187 21.51 2.73 23.07
C ASP A 187 22.91 2.83 23.71
N GLU A 188 23.36 1.75 24.34
CA GLU A 188 24.63 1.71 25.09
C GLU A 188 25.86 2.10 24.24
N LYS A 189 25.81 1.88 22.93
CA LYS A 189 26.95 2.15 22.03
C LYS A 189 27.00 3.62 21.64
N THR A 190 25.86 4.26 21.46
CA THR A 190 25.76 5.63 20.94
C THR A 190 25.37 6.66 22.00
N GLY A 191 24.89 6.21 23.16
CA GLY A 191 24.29 7.05 24.21
C GLY A 191 23.01 7.75 23.76
N LYS A 192 22.40 7.31 22.65
CA LYS A 192 21.19 7.94 22.11
C LYS A 192 19.93 7.23 22.61
N ILE A 193 18.90 8.02 22.87
CA ILE A 193 17.56 7.52 23.19
C ILE A 193 16.99 6.81 21.95
N THR A 194 16.42 5.64 22.17
CA THR A 194 15.71 4.82 21.18
C THR A 194 14.24 4.65 21.57
N ILE A 195 13.36 4.62 20.58
CA ILE A 195 11.90 4.54 20.74
C ILE A 195 11.40 3.30 19.99
N SER A 196 10.85 2.33 20.73
CA SER A 196 10.26 1.11 20.19
C SER A 196 8.74 1.25 20.11
N ASP A 197 8.29 1.90 19.05
CA ASP A 197 6.91 2.38 18.89
C ASP A 197 5.84 1.28 18.96
N ILE A 198 6.21 0.03 18.66
CA ILE A 198 5.32 -1.14 18.74
C ILE A 198 4.68 -1.32 20.13
N HIS A 199 5.35 -0.87 21.19
CA HIS A 199 4.87 -1.04 22.57
C HIS A 199 3.87 0.04 23.00
N THR A 200 3.59 1.03 22.15
CA THR A 200 2.71 2.14 22.49
C THR A 200 1.28 1.62 22.74
N ALA A 201 0.77 0.71 21.90
CA ALA A 201 -0.56 0.10 22.08
C ALA A 201 -0.67 -0.69 23.39
N GLU A 202 0.35 -1.49 23.69
CA GLU A 202 0.42 -2.30 24.90
C GLU A 202 0.40 -1.44 26.17
N ILE A 203 1.17 -0.34 26.18
CA ILE A 203 1.18 0.60 27.31
C ILE A 203 -0.20 1.25 27.48
N HIS A 204 -0.84 1.64 26.39
CA HIS A 204 -2.18 2.22 26.42
C HIS A 204 -3.22 1.28 27.04
N VAL A 205 -3.21 0.00 26.64
CA VAL A 205 -4.10 -1.01 27.20
C VAL A 205 -3.87 -1.17 28.70
N ARG A 206 -2.62 -1.33 29.14
CA ARG A 206 -2.26 -1.52 30.56
C ARG A 206 -2.66 -0.33 31.43
N LEU A 207 -2.41 0.89 30.97
CA LEU A 207 -2.83 2.11 31.69
C LEU A 207 -4.36 2.19 31.82
N LYS A 208 -5.09 1.86 30.75
CA LYS A 208 -6.56 1.86 30.76
C LYS A 208 -7.14 0.80 31.69
N GLU A 209 -6.55 -0.39 31.74
CA GLU A 209 -6.95 -1.47 32.66
C GLU A 209 -6.81 -1.08 34.13
N GLN A 210 -5.85 -0.20 34.46
CA GLN A 210 -5.71 0.39 35.79
C GLN A 210 -6.64 1.60 36.04
N GLY A 211 -7.52 1.93 35.09
CA GLY A 211 -8.44 3.06 35.21
C GLY A 211 -7.78 4.43 35.03
N ILE A 212 -6.57 4.49 34.44
CA ILE A 212 -5.85 5.74 34.23
C ILE A 212 -6.32 6.37 32.93
N SER A 213 -6.85 7.59 33.02
CA SER A 213 -7.19 8.38 31.85
C SER A 213 -5.93 8.92 31.19
N ILE A 214 -5.68 8.54 29.94
CA ILE A 214 -4.58 9.06 29.14
C ILE A 214 -5.04 10.36 28.49
N ASP A 215 -4.25 11.43 28.67
CA ASP A 215 -4.48 12.70 27.97
C ASP A 215 -4.49 12.45 26.44
N PRO A 216 -5.52 12.88 25.69
CA PRO A 216 -5.55 12.80 24.23
C PRO A 216 -4.32 13.37 23.52
N ASN A 217 -3.56 14.24 24.19
CA ASN A 217 -2.31 14.82 23.69
C ASN A 217 -1.13 13.86 23.75
N ILE A 218 -1.19 12.89 24.67
CA ILE A 218 -0.21 11.82 24.85
C ILE A 218 -0.61 10.62 23.99
N SER A 219 -1.93 10.37 23.87
CA SER A 219 -2.47 9.38 22.97
C SER A 219 -2.24 9.76 21.52
N ASP A 220 -1.87 8.79 20.69
CA ASP A 220 -2.17 8.93 19.27
C ASP A 220 -3.69 8.99 19.17
N GLY A 221 -4.21 10.03 18.52
CA GLY A 221 -5.60 10.46 18.64
C GLY A 221 -6.65 9.37 18.39
N TYR A 222 -6.29 8.28 17.72
CA TYR A 222 -7.07 7.06 17.61
C TYR A 222 -6.10 5.87 17.55
N PHE A 223 -5.94 5.15 18.66
CA PHE A 223 -5.23 3.87 18.72
C PHE A 223 -5.85 2.74 17.86
N ILE A 224 -6.85 3.10 17.06
CA ILE A 224 -7.52 2.29 16.06
C ILE A 224 -7.90 3.25 14.94
N ASP A 225 -6.93 3.68 14.14
CA ASP A 225 -7.25 3.87 12.72
C ASP A 225 -7.95 2.57 12.30
N ASP A 226 -8.99 2.64 11.44
CA ASP A 226 -9.63 1.45 10.83
C ASP A 226 -8.61 0.45 10.21
N PHE A 227 -7.33 0.85 10.11
CA PHE A 227 -6.24 0.11 9.49
C PHE A 227 -5.27 -0.60 10.46
N GLY A 228 -5.33 -0.36 11.79
CA GLY A 228 -4.68 -1.19 12.81
C GLY A 228 -3.14 -1.25 12.81
N TYR A 229 -2.43 -0.20 12.39
CA TYR A 229 -0.96 -0.22 12.35
C TYR A 229 -0.33 0.04 13.73
N GLU A 230 0.57 -0.83 14.17
CA GLU A 230 1.13 -0.77 15.53
C GLU A 230 2.44 0.03 15.66
N SER A 231 3.10 0.37 14.56
CA SER A 231 4.30 1.21 14.60
C SER A 231 4.39 2.15 13.40
N VAL A 232 5.16 3.22 13.54
CA VAL A 232 5.51 4.11 12.42
C VAL A 232 6.10 3.37 11.21
N TYR A 233 6.77 2.22 11.41
CA TYR A 233 7.31 1.42 10.30
C TYR A 233 6.24 0.59 9.61
N HIS A 234 5.17 0.20 10.31
CA HIS A 234 4.02 -0.47 9.72
C HIS A 234 3.14 0.51 8.92
N PHE A 235 3.23 1.82 9.14
CA PHE A 235 2.43 2.78 8.37
C PHE A 235 2.89 2.85 6.90
N PRO A 236 2.06 2.41 5.92
CA PRO A 236 2.51 2.28 4.54
C PRO A 236 2.80 3.65 3.92
N TYR A 237 2.08 4.71 4.29
CA TYR A 237 2.17 6.01 3.62
C TYR A 237 3.49 6.76 3.81
N PHE A 238 4.39 6.32 4.67
CA PHE A 238 5.71 6.95 4.81
C PHE A 238 6.66 6.53 3.69
N THR A 239 7.29 7.53 3.06
CA THR A 239 8.40 7.32 2.13
C THR A 239 9.67 6.95 2.88
N ALA A 240 10.65 6.43 2.15
CA ALA A 240 11.97 6.11 2.69
C ALA A 240 12.63 7.30 3.41
N GLU A 241 12.45 8.53 2.92
CA GLU A 241 13.01 9.74 3.55
C GLU A 241 12.37 10.00 4.91
N THR A 242 11.04 9.90 5.01
CA THR A 242 10.33 10.08 6.28
C THR A 242 10.67 8.97 7.27
N LEU A 243 10.81 7.72 6.80
CA LEU A 243 11.28 6.62 7.65
C LEU A 243 12.72 6.84 8.13
N ASP A 244 13.59 7.40 7.28
CA ASP A 244 14.95 7.77 7.71
C ASP A 244 14.93 8.88 8.75
N GLU A 245 14.13 9.93 8.58
CA GLU A 245 13.97 11.00 9.57
C GLU A 245 13.48 10.45 10.93
N LEU A 246 12.46 9.58 10.93
CA LEU A 246 11.99 8.87 12.12
C LEU A 246 13.11 8.05 12.76
N TYR A 247 13.87 7.31 11.95
CA TYR A 247 15.02 6.56 12.42
C TYR A 247 16.10 7.48 13.02
N GLN A 248 16.38 8.64 12.43
CA GLN A 248 17.39 9.57 12.96
C GLN A 248 16.99 10.16 14.32
N VAL A 249 15.70 10.41 14.56
CA VAL A 249 15.21 10.95 15.84
C VAL A 249 15.02 9.89 16.93
N GLY A 250 15.34 8.63 16.64
CA GLY A 250 15.43 7.55 17.63
C GLY A 250 14.43 6.41 17.47
N PHE A 251 13.47 6.48 16.52
CA PHE A 251 12.57 5.35 16.29
C PHE A 251 13.34 4.10 15.82
N ARG A 252 12.98 2.95 16.37
CA ARG A 252 13.57 1.62 16.10
C ARG A 252 12.45 0.59 16.00
N GLY A 253 12.82 -0.64 15.63
CA GLY A 253 11.86 -1.73 15.44
C GLY A 253 11.50 -2.01 13.98
N VAL A 254 12.41 -1.76 13.04
CA VAL A 254 12.21 -2.05 11.60
C VAL A 254 11.90 -3.54 11.32
N THR A 255 12.28 -4.44 12.23
CA THR A 255 12.07 -5.89 12.15
C THR A 255 11.00 -6.41 13.10
N GLN A 256 10.36 -5.54 13.90
CA GLN A 256 9.38 -5.97 14.89
C GLN A 256 8.09 -6.39 14.21
N LEU A 257 7.51 -7.50 14.65
CA LEU A 257 6.23 -7.97 14.14
C LEU A 257 5.09 -7.24 14.86
N GLU A 258 4.04 -6.88 14.12
CA GLU A 258 2.75 -6.48 14.73
C GLU A 258 2.01 -7.68 15.33
N SER A 259 0.90 -7.45 16.05
CA SER A 259 0.11 -8.52 16.68
C SER A 259 -0.36 -9.62 15.72
N ASP A 260 -0.67 -9.25 14.47
CA ASP A 260 -1.03 -10.18 13.39
C ASP A 260 0.19 -10.96 12.83
N GLY A 261 1.39 -10.68 13.33
CA GLY A 261 2.63 -11.36 12.94
C GLY A 261 3.28 -10.82 11.66
N PHE A 262 2.80 -9.70 11.12
CA PHE A 262 3.40 -9.07 9.96
C PHE A 262 4.58 -8.18 10.35
N MET A 263 5.61 -8.19 9.51
CA MET A 263 6.74 -7.28 9.60
C MET A 263 6.49 -6.01 8.76
N PRO A 264 7.14 -4.87 9.07
CA PRO A 264 7.02 -3.62 8.30
C PRO A 264 7.32 -3.78 6.81
N LEU A 265 8.20 -4.74 6.48
CA LEU A 265 8.61 -5.10 5.13
C LEU A 265 7.45 -5.65 4.29
N LEU A 266 6.47 -6.30 4.91
CA LEU A 266 5.32 -6.93 4.24
C LEU A 266 4.07 -6.06 4.23
N VAL A 267 4.11 -4.87 4.85
CA VAL A 267 2.98 -3.96 4.81
C VAL A 267 2.82 -3.37 3.41
N VAL A 268 1.69 -3.69 2.81
CA VAL A 268 1.29 -3.23 1.48
C VAL A 268 0.77 -1.80 1.58
N PHE A 269 1.11 -0.96 0.60
CA PHE A 269 0.26 0.20 0.31
C PHE A 269 -1.04 -0.34 -0.28
N ALA A 270 -2.04 -0.61 0.56
CA ALA A 270 -3.37 -0.90 0.05
C ALA A 270 -3.77 0.30 -0.83
N THR A 271 -4.02 0.04 -2.12
CA THR A 271 -4.71 0.94 -3.03
C THR A 271 -6.10 1.18 -2.47
N LEU A 272 -6.24 2.00 -1.43
CA LEU A 272 -7.54 2.49 -1.02
C LEU A 272 -8.09 3.26 -2.23
N GLU A 273 -9.12 2.67 -2.83
CA GLU A 273 -9.72 2.97 -4.14
C GLU A 273 -10.25 4.40 -4.33
N ARG A 274 -9.95 5.34 -3.42
CA ARG A 274 -10.70 6.58 -3.26
C ARG A 274 -9.89 7.87 -3.31
N VAL A 275 -8.57 7.83 -3.44
CA VAL A 275 -7.80 9.08 -3.56
C VAL A 275 -6.88 9.00 -4.77
N ASP A 276 -7.08 9.97 -5.66
CA ASP A 276 -6.47 10.34 -6.95
C ASP A 276 -4.92 10.39 -7.01
N LYS A 277 -4.23 9.58 -6.20
CA LYS A 277 -2.78 9.52 -6.12
C LYS A 277 -2.36 8.13 -6.55
N ARG A 278 -2.00 8.03 -7.83
CA ARG A 278 -1.19 6.94 -8.41
C ARG A 278 -0.14 6.57 -7.36
N ILE A 279 -0.21 5.35 -6.83
CA ILE A 279 0.86 4.86 -5.97
C ILE A 279 2.12 4.93 -6.80
N ASP A 280 3.04 5.78 -6.38
CA ASP A 280 4.32 5.92 -7.03
C ASP A 280 5.10 4.64 -6.72
N ALA A 281 5.07 3.68 -7.65
CA ALA A 281 5.78 2.41 -7.55
C ALA A 281 7.24 2.63 -7.13
N LYS A 282 7.84 3.75 -7.57
CA LYS A 282 9.18 4.17 -7.17
C LYS A 282 9.28 4.43 -5.66
N LYS A 283 8.33 5.15 -5.07
CA LYS A 283 8.30 5.39 -3.61
C LYS A 283 8.13 4.11 -2.82
N HIS A 284 7.25 3.21 -3.27
CA HIS A 284 7.04 1.94 -2.59
C HIS A 284 8.30 1.06 -2.64
N MET A 285 8.90 0.90 -3.81
CA MET A 285 10.15 0.15 -3.98
C MET A 285 11.31 0.76 -3.18
N LYS A 286 11.43 2.09 -3.18
CA LYS A 286 12.42 2.80 -2.36
C LYS A 286 12.21 2.56 -0.86
N ARG A 287 10.96 2.52 -0.38
CA ARG A 287 10.61 2.19 1.01
C ARG A 287 11.05 0.77 1.36
N ILE A 288 10.71 -0.22 0.53
CA ILE A 288 11.11 -1.62 0.73
C ILE A 288 12.64 -1.73 0.81
N HIS A 289 13.34 -1.12 -0.14
CA HIS A 289 14.80 -1.09 -0.16
C HIS A 289 15.39 -0.46 1.11
N TRP A 290 14.81 0.65 1.58
CA TRP A 290 15.22 1.29 2.82
C TRP A 290 15.02 0.37 4.04
N LEU A 291 13.88 -0.32 4.16
CA LEU A 291 13.63 -1.26 5.28
C LEU A 291 14.68 -2.36 5.33
N VAL A 292 15.03 -2.95 4.17
CA VAL A 292 16.08 -3.97 4.08
C VAL A 292 17.45 -3.39 4.43
N SER A 293 17.76 -2.17 3.99
CA SER A 293 19.01 -1.48 4.37
C SER A 293 19.15 -1.22 5.87
N LYS A 294 18.03 -1.25 6.62
CA LYS A 294 17.99 -1.09 8.08
C LYS A 294 17.83 -2.41 8.83
N GLY A 295 17.97 -3.55 8.15
CA GLY A 295 18.02 -4.88 8.76
C GLY A 295 16.74 -5.71 8.63
N ALA A 296 15.73 -5.27 7.88
CA ALA A 296 14.62 -6.15 7.52
C ALA A 296 15.13 -7.29 6.62
N ASP A 297 14.76 -8.52 6.97
CA ASP A 297 15.28 -9.72 6.32
C ASP A 297 14.26 -10.29 5.31
N PRO A 298 14.50 -10.19 3.99
CA PRO A 298 13.61 -10.81 3.00
C PRO A 298 13.64 -12.35 3.05
N TYR A 299 14.65 -12.97 3.67
CA TYR A 299 14.75 -14.43 3.82
C TYR A 299 13.96 -14.95 5.03
N GLN A 300 13.48 -14.07 5.90
CA GLN A 300 12.72 -14.45 7.08
C GLN A 300 11.42 -15.16 6.71
N LYS A 301 11.20 -16.34 7.31
CA LYS A 301 9.95 -17.09 7.19
C LYS A 301 8.80 -16.30 7.84
N VAL A 302 7.67 -16.21 7.13
CA VAL A 302 6.48 -15.53 7.64
C VAL A 302 5.71 -16.45 8.57
N ARG A 303 5.21 -15.91 9.68
CA ARG A 303 4.48 -16.69 10.68
C ARG A 303 3.22 -17.28 10.07
N GLY A 304 2.98 -18.57 10.32
CA GLY A 304 1.79 -19.28 9.82
C GLY A 304 1.86 -19.71 8.36
N THR A 305 3.01 -19.54 7.68
CA THR A 305 3.17 -19.92 6.26
C THR A 305 4.45 -20.72 6.05
N SER A 306 4.59 -21.39 4.89
CA SER A 306 5.86 -21.98 4.44
C SER A 306 6.75 -20.95 3.76
N ALA A 307 6.18 -19.80 3.38
CA ALA A 307 6.79 -18.77 2.56
C ALA A 307 7.71 -17.83 3.36
N THR A 308 8.70 -17.27 2.68
CA THR A 308 9.55 -16.20 3.19
C THR A 308 9.02 -14.83 2.80
N ALA A 309 9.49 -13.76 3.44
CA ALA A 309 9.13 -12.40 3.08
C ALA A 309 9.41 -12.09 1.59
N ALA A 310 10.46 -12.66 1.00
CA ALA A 310 10.79 -12.51 -0.43
C ALA A 310 9.67 -13.03 -1.36
N HIS A 311 8.98 -14.10 -0.98
CA HIS A 311 7.84 -14.61 -1.76
C HIS A 311 6.69 -13.61 -1.75
N HIS A 312 6.36 -13.07 -0.58
CA HIS A 312 5.32 -12.06 -0.44
C HIS A 312 5.68 -10.78 -1.21
N LEU A 313 6.92 -10.29 -1.05
CA LEU A 313 7.40 -9.11 -1.76
C LEU A 313 7.33 -9.27 -3.28
N GLY A 314 7.75 -10.43 -3.81
CA GLY A 314 7.68 -10.74 -5.24
C GLY A 314 6.26 -10.54 -5.76
N VAL A 315 5.27 -11.14 -5.08
CA VAL A 315 3.87 -11.01 -5.48
C VAL A 315 3.33 -9.60 -5.26
N GLN A 316 3.55 -8.98 -4.10
CA GLN A 316 3.04 -7.64 -3.79
C GLN A 316 3.55 -6.57 -4.78
N ILE A 317 4.81 -6.67 -5.21
CA ILE A 317 5.41 -5.74 -6.17
C ILE A 317 4.69 -5.81 -7.53
N VAL A 318 4.27 -7.01 -7.95
CA VAL A 318 3.58 -7.22 -9.22
C VAL A 318 2.07 -7.00 -9.09
N ASP A 319 1.44 -7.42 -8.00
CA ASP A 319 0.02 -7.22 -7.69
C ASP A 319 -0.37 -5.73 -7.77
N ASN A 320 0.47 -4.83 -7.25
CA ASN A 320 0.24 -3.38 -7.37
C ASN A 320 0.20 -2.89 -8.84
N PHE A 321 1.04 -3.46 -9.69
CA PHE A 321 1.02 -3.19 -11.12
C PHE A 321 -0.22 -3.80 -11.78
N LEU A 322 -0.53 -5.06 -11.48
CA LEU A 322 -1.69 -5.76 -12.05
C LEU A 322 -3.03 -5.13 -11.64
N LYS A 323 -3.17 -4.65 -10.40
CA LYS A 323 -4.33 -3.85 -9.98
C LYS A 323 -4.46 -2.59 -10.81
N THR A 324 -3.36 -1.92 -11.14
CA THR A 324 -3.35 -0.77 -12.04
C THR A 324 -3.83 -1.15 -13.46
N LEU A 325 -3.64 -2.38 -13.92
CA LEU A 325 -4.26 -2.85 -15.17
C LEU A 325 -5.78 -2.98 -15.05
N SER A 326 -6.27 -3.45 -13.90
CA SER A 326 -7.69 -3.74 -13.69
C SER A 326 -8.61 -2.52 -13.51
N PHE A 327 -8.08 -1.41 -12.97
CA PHE A 327 -8.89 -0.24 -12.60
C PHE A 327 -8.98 0.85 -13.67
N TYR A 328 -8.11 0.83 -14.69
CA TYR A 328 -8.02 1.90 -15.69
C TYR A 328 -8.41 1.40 -17.07
N ASP A 329 -9.07 2.25 -17.86
CA ASP A 329 -9.36 1.94 -19.25
C ASP A 329 -8.05 1.83 -20.05
N LEU A 330 -7.74 0.60 -20.46
CA LEU A 330 -6.45 0.12 -20.98
C LEU A 330 -6.01 0.73 -22.32
N THR A 331 -6.72 1.73 -22.85
CA THR A 331 -6.42 2.38 -24.14
C THR A 331 -5.64 3.69 -24.01
N GLY A 332 -5.43 4.19 -22.79
CA GLY A 332 -4.78 5.49 -22.57
C GLY A 332 -3.24 5.44 -22.51
N PRO A 333 -2.52 6.50 -22.97
CA PRO A 333 -1.05 6.62 -22.87
C PRO A 333 -0.50 6.58 -21.43
N ASN A 334 -1.38 6.68 -20.43
CA ASN A 334 -1.04 6.58 -19.02
C ASN A 334 -0.56 5.17 -18.62
N PHE A 335 -1.03 4.13 -19.30
CA PHE A 335 -0.73 2.76 -18.94
C PHE A 335 0.74 2.38 -19.21
N ARG A 336 1.24 2.59 -20.44
CA ARG A 336 2.65 2.30 -20.78
C ARG A 336 3.59 3.07 -19.86
N ARG A 337 3.24 4.32 -19.51
CA ARG A 337 3.99 5.11 -18.52
C ARG A 337 3.98 4.45 -17.14
N ALA A 338 2.86 3.90 -16.68
CA ALA A 338 2.78 3.20 -15.40
C ALA A 338 3.66 1.94 -15.38
N TYR A 339 3.62 1.13 -16.44
CA TYR A 339 4.52 -0.02 -16.59
C TYR A 339 5.99 0.38 -16.61
N GLU A 340 6.38 1.37 -17.41
CA GLU A 340 7.78 1.84 -17.45
C GLU A 340 8.23 2.42 -16.11
N THR A 341 7.35 3.13 -15.39
CA THR A 341 7.64 3.65 -14.04
C THR A 341 7.86 2.51 -13.05
N TRP A 342 6.98 1.50 -13.08
CA TRP A 342 7.11 0.30 -12.25
C TRP A 342 8.39 -0.47 -12.58
N LYS A 343 8.66 -0.72 -13.86
CA LYS A 343 9.87 -1.38 -14.36
C LYS A 343 11.12 -0.66 -13.89
N GLN A 344 11.19 0.66 -14.08
CA GLN A 344 12.31 1.47 -13.62
C GLN A 344 12.50 1.39 -12.10
N ALA A 345 11.41 1.41 -11.33
CA ALA A 345 11.46 1.26 -9.87
C ALA A 345 12.02 -0.12 -9.45
N VAL A 346 11.62 -1.20 -10.13
CA VAL A 346 12.17 -2.54 -9.92
C VAL A 346 13.66 -2.57 -10.27
N VAL A 347 14.06 -1.96 -11.39
CA VAL A 347 15.48 -1.89 -11.77
C VAL A 347 16.32 -1.17 -10.73
N GLU A 348 15.83 -0.03 -10.24
CA GLU A 348 16.57 0.85 -9.33
C GLU A 348 16.70 0.26 -7.92
N PHE A 349 15.65 -0.40 -7.40
CA PHE A 349 15.57 -0.78 -5.99
C PHE A 349 15.37 -2.29 -5.75
N GLY A 350 15.03 -3.07 -6.76
CA GLY A 350 14.62 -4.46 -6.63
C GLY A 350 15.75 -5.44 -6.31
N LYS A 351 17.03 -5.08 -6.55
CA LYS A 351 18.15 -6.05 -6.54
C LYS A 351 18.26 -6.90 -5.28
N SER A 352 17.93 -6.34 -4.12
CA SER A 352 18.04 -7.02 -2.82
C SER A 352 16.74 -7.67 -2.33
N VAL A 353 15.63 -7.53 -3.08
CA VAL A 353 14.28 -7.85 -2.57
C VAL A 353 13.35 -8.51 -3.58
N PHE A 354 13.57 -8.32 -4.88
CA PHE A 354 12.68 -8.75 -5.93
C PHE A 354 13.26 -9.96 -6.67
N LEU A 355 12.46 -11.05 -6.72
CA LEU A 355 12.80 -12.30 -7.40
C LEU A 355 14.19 -12.82 -7.02
N LEU A 356 14.37 -13.10 -5.72
CA LEU A 356 15.57 -13.73 -5.20
C LEU A 356 15.55 -15.22 -5.63
N PRO A 357 16.37 -15.64 -6.61
CA PRO A 357 16.16 -16.90 -7.32
C PRO A 357 16.46 -18.13 -6.47
N TRP A 358 17.39 -18.00 -5.52
CA TRP A 358 17.80 -19.07 -4.62
C TRP A 358 16.86 -19.27 -3.42
N VAL A 359 15.84 -18.42 -3.28
CA VAL A 359 14.93 -18.47 -2.13
C VAL A 359 13.79 -19.42 -2.45
N ARG A 360 13.78 -20.53 -1.72
CA ARG A 360 12.71 -21.53 -1.73
C ARG A 360 11.93 -21.50 -0.43
N ASP A 361 10.63 -21.72 -0.53
CA ASP A 361 9.78 -21.95 0.63
C ASP A 361 9.88 -23.41 1.12
N GLY A 362 9.21 -23.72 2.23
CA GLY A 362 9.20 -25.08 2.78
C GLY A 362 8.14 -26.02 2.20
N CYS A 363 7.56 -25.73 1.03
CA CYS A 363 6.45 -26.55 0.50
C CYS A 363 6.91 -27.78 -0.30
N PHE A 364 5.98 -28.71 -0.56
CA PHE A 364 6.23 -29.95 -1.32
C PHE A 364 5.46 -30.00 -2.65
N CYS A 365 5.35 -28.85 -3.33
CA CYS A 365 4.57 -28.76 -4.57
C CYS A 365 5.36 -29.26 -5.78
N ALA A 366 4.76 -30.09 -6.62
CA ALA A 366 5.40 -30.59 -7.84
C ALA A 366 5.70 -29.47 -8.88
N CYS A 367 5.17 -28.26 -8.71
CA CYS A 367 5.50 -27.12 -9.55
C CYS A 367 6.95 -26.64 -9.37
N SER A 368 7.59 -26.93 -8.23
CA SER A 368 9.00 -26.60 -7.99
C SER A 368 9.64 -27.59 -6.99
N PRO A 369 10.55 -28.48 -7.43
CA PRO A 369 11.18 -29.46 -6.56
C PRO A 369 11.98 -28.78 -5.44
N GLY A 370 11.82 -29.27 -4.21
CA GLY A 370 12.52 -28.72 -3.05
C GLY A 370 11.97 -27.40 -2.51
N GLY A 371 10.73 -27.04 -2.90
CA GLY A 371 10.06 -25.83 -2.45
C GLY A 371 9.85 -24.83 -3.59
N CYS A 372 8.73 -24.12 -3.54
CA CYS A 372 8.41 -23.06 -4.47
C CYS A 372 9.44 -21.95 -4.37
N THR A 373 9.93 -21.49 -5.51
CA THR A 373 10.76 -20.30 -5.61
C THR A 373 9.92 -19.03 -5.64
N THR A 374 10.56 -17.90 -5.37
CA THR A 374 9.92 -16.58 -5.55
C THR A 374 9.38 -16.38 -6.97
N MET A 375 10.04 -16.94 -7.99
CA MET A 375 9.56 -16.95 -9.37
C MET A 375 8.29 -17.78 -9.52
N SER A 376 8.27 -19.03 -9.07
CA SER A 376 7.10 -19.89 -9.24
C SER A 376 5.84 -19.35 -8.54
N VAL A 377 5.99 -18.78 -7.33
CA VAL A 377 4.89 -18.13 -6.62
C VAL A 377 4.41 -16.88 -7.36
N LEU A 378 5.32 -16.10 -7.93
CA LEU A 378 4.96 -14.93 -8.72
C LEU A 378 4.21 -15.29 -10.00
N LEU A 379 4.69 -16.28 -10.76
CA LEU A 379 4.03 -16.72 -11.99
C LEU A 379 2.62 -17.21 -11.70
N ARG A 380 2.43 -17.98 -10.63
CA ARG A 380 1.10 -18.42 -10.18
C ARG A 380 0.15 -17.26 -9.94
N HIS A 381 0.61 -16.22 -9.24
CA HIS A 381 -0.19 -15.03 -9.02
C HIS A 381 -0.58 -14.33 -10.34
N ILE A 382 0.38 -14.18 -11.26
CA ILE A 382 0.14 -13.55 -12.57
C ILE A 382 -0.89 -14.32 -13.37
N VAL A 383 -0.74 -15.64 -13.48
CA VAL A 383 -1.67 -16.50 -14.22
C VAL A 383 -3.06 -16.43 -13.60
N HIS A 384 -3.17 -16.51 -12.28
CA HIS A 384 -4.43 -16.39 -11.57
C HIS A 384 -5.11 -15.02 -11.83
N PHE A 385 -4.35 -13.93 -11.70
CA PHE A 385 -4.88 -12.58 -11.83
C PHE A 385 -5.25 -12.21 -13.28
N LEU A 386 -4.43 -12.58 -14.26
CA LEU A 386 -4.66 -12.28 -15.67
C LEU A 386 -5.76 -13.15 -16.29
N SER A 387 -6.10 -14.27 -15.64
CA SER A 387 -7.31 -15.05 -15.98
C SER A 387 -8.61 -14.35 -15.58
N THR A 388 -8.55 -13.19 -14.88
CA THR A 388 -9.76 -12.43 -14.55
C THR A 388 -10.28 -11.66 -15.76
N PRO A 389 -11.61 -11.63 -16.01
CA PRO A 389 -12.21 -11.04 -17.21
C PRO A 389 -12.07 -9.51 -17.29
N LYS A 390 -11.43 -8.86 -16.32
CA LYS A 390 -11.25 -7.41 -16.25
C LYS A 390 -10.02 -6.92 -17.02
N ILE A 391 -9.09 -7.81 -17.35
CA ILE A 391 -7.84 -7.44 -18.02
C ILE A 391 -7.98 -7.59 -19.53
N LYS A 392 -7.75 -6.52 -20.28
CA LYS A 392 -7.63 -6.59 -21.75
C LYS A 392 -6.24 -7.13 -22.10
N GLU A 393 -6.18 -7.95 -23.14
CA GLU A 393 -4.94 -8.54 -23.68
C GLU A 393 -4.10 -9.30 -22.62
N PRO A 394 -4.69 -10.25 -21.87
CA PRO A 394 -3.96 -10.97 -20.83
C PRO A 394 -2.68 -11.65 -21.35
N GLY A 395 -2.71 -12.22 -22.57
CA GLY A 395 -1.52 -12.85 -23.17
C GLY A 395 -0.38 -11.90 -23.51
N PHE A 396 -0.67 -10.64 -23.82
CA PHE A 396 0.38 -9.62 -23.94
C PHE A 396 1.04 -9.39 -22.58
N TRP A 397 0.25 -9.21 -21.52
CA TRP A 397 0.77 -8.97 -20.17
C TRP A 397 1.56 -10.12 -19.59
N VAL A 398 1.11 -11.36 -19.77
CA VAL A 398 1.87 -12.55 -19.36
C VAL A 398 3.24 -12.54 -20.04
N ARG A 399 3.28 -12.37 -21.36
CA ARG A 399 4.51 -12.36 -22.17
C ARG A 399 5.47 -11.26 -21.72
N GLU A 400 5.00 -10.03 -21.62
CA GLU A 400 5.83 -8.87 -21.22
C GLU A 400 6.40 -9.03 -19.81
N LEU A 401 5.61 -9.55 -18.87
CA LEU A 401 6.07 -9.77 -17.49
C LEU A 401 7.11 -10.89 -17.42
N ILE A 402 6.88 -12.04 -18.07
CA ILE A 402 7.84 -13.14 -18.10
C ILE A 402 9.15 -12.70 -18.77
N GLN A 403 9.07 -12.01 -19.92
CA GLN A 403 10.24 -11.44 -20.59
C GLN A 403 11.03 -10.52 -19.66
N PHE A 404 10.33 -9.64 -18.94
CA PHE A 404 10.96 -8.76 -17.98
C PHE A 404 11.64 -9.53 -16.84
N PHE A 405 11.02 -10.58 -16.30
CA PHE A 405 11.63 -11.36 -15.21
C PHE A 405 12.84 -12.17 -15.67
N LEU A 406 12.79 -12.77 -16.86
CA LEU A 406 13.92 -13.45 -17.46
C LEU A 406 15.08 -12.48 -17.70
N TRP A 407 14.80 -11.27 -18.20
CA TRP A 407 15.80 -10.21 -18.32
C TRP A 407 16.37 -9.80 -16.96
N TRP A 408 15.50 -9.62 -15.95
CA TRP A 408 15.87 -9.22 -14.58
C TRP A 408 16.84 -10.21 -13.95
N THR A 409 16.57 -11.49 -14.15
CA THR A 409 17.39 -12.59 -13.64
C THR A 409 18.58 -12.93 -14.55
N ARG A 410 18.85 -12.09 -15.55
CA ARG A 410 19.97 -12.20 -16.51
C ARG A 410 19.93 -13.46 -17.36
N GLY A 411 18.75 -14.02 -17.60
CA GLY A 411 18.57 -15.20 -18.41
C GLY A 411 19.23 -16.44 -17.81
N ASP A 412 19.31 -16.52 -16.48
CA ASP A 412 19.76 -17.74 -15.79
C ASP A 412 18.95 -18.94 -16.30
N THR A 413 19.66 -19.94 -16.82
CA THR A 413 19.06 -21.13 -17.42
C THR A 413 18.24 -21.93 -16.42
N GLU A 414 18.60 -21.91 -15.13
CA GLU A 414 17.82 -22.58 -14.09
C GLU A 414 16.48 -21.89 -13.91
N ILE A 415 16.46 -20.56 -13.91
CA ILE A 415 15.21 -19.78 -13.79
C ILE A 415 14.36 -19.93 -15.05
N GLY A 416 14.99 -19.93 -16.23
CA GLY A 416 14.31 -20.24 -17.48
C GLY A 416 13.61 -21.61 -17.43
N TRP A 417 14.30 -22.59 -16.87
CA TRP A 417 13.74 -23.93 -16.65
C TRP A 417 12.61 -23.93 -15.61
N GLU A 418 12.71 -23.15 -14.53
CA GLU A 418 11.63 -22.98 -13.56
C GLU A 418 10.36 -22.39 -14.18
N VAL A 419 10.50 -21.43 -15.10
CA VAL A 419 9.38 -20.87 -15.86
C VAL A 419 8.71 -21.96 -16.71
N ILE A 420 9.50 -22.72 -17.49
CA ILE A 420 8.98 -23.81 -18.32
C ILE A 420 8.25 -24.84 -17.44
N ARG A 421 8.88 -25.27 -16.34
CA ARG A 421 8.29 -26.22 -15.40
C ARG A 421 6.97 -25.73 -14.81
N PHE A 422 6.94 -24.49 -14.33
CA PHE A 422 5.74 -23.89 -13.77
C PHE A 422 4.60 -23.84 -14.81
N LEU A 423 4.89 -23.37 -16.02
CA LEU A 423 3.88 -23.25 -17.07
C LEU A 423 3.36 -24.62 -17.52
N THR A 424 4.22 -25.63 -17.65
CA THR A 424 3.81 -27.01 -17.93
C THR A 424 2.92 -27.55 -16.81
N PHE A 425 3.29 -27.32 -15.55
CA PHE A 425 2.50 -27.72 -14.39
C PHE A 425 1.09 -27.12 -14.43
N ASP A 426 0.98 -25.81 -14.66
CA ASP A 426 -0.30 -25.11 -14.71
C ASP A 426 -1.14 -25.51 -15.93
N ALA A 427 -0.50 -25.67 -17.10
CA ALA A 427 -1.17 -26.12 -18.33
C ALA A 427 -1.75 -27.54 -18.21
N LEU A 428 -1.11 -28.42 -17.43
CA LEU A 428 -1.64 -29.74 -17.08
C LEU A 428 -2.73 -29.69 -16.00
N GLY A 429 -3.12 -28.51 -15.51
CA GLY A 429 -4.20 -28.35 -14.54
C GLY A 429 -3.92 -29.02 -13.19
N LEU A 430 -2.66 -29.20 -12.82
CA LEU A 430 -2.27 -29.81 -11.56
C LEU A 430 -2.60 -28.90 -10.37
N LYS A 431 -3.08 -29.51 -9.27
CA LYS A 431 -3.36 -28.77 -8.03
C LYS A 431 -2.07 -28.38 -7.30
N HIS A 432 -1.97 -27.11 -6.95
CA HIS A 432 -0.89 -26.63 -6.08
C HIS A 432 -1.10 -27.09 -4.63
N SER A 433 -0.12 -27.82 -4.07
CA SER A 433 -0.04 -28.16 -2.64
C SER A 433 0.75 -27.14 -1.80
N CYS A 434 1.22 -26.05 -2.42
CA CYS A 434 1.91 -24.94 -1.75
C CYS A 434 0.94 -23.92 -1.12
N CYS A 435 1.50 -22.86 -0.51
CA CYS A 435 0.71 -21.81 0.14
C CYS A 435 -0.37 -21.20 -0.76
N ILE A 436 -1.56 -20.95 -0.21
CA ILE A 436 -2.69 -20.31 -0.88
C ILE A 436 -2.62 -18.80 -0.67
N GLU A 437 -2.93 -18.03 -1.71
CA GLU A 437 -3.12 -16.58 -1.63
C GLU A 437 -4.46 -16.24 -0.99
N LYS A 438 -4.43 -15.45 0.08
CA LYS A 438 -5.62 -14.90 0.74
C LYS A 438 -5.60 -13.37 0.70
N TYR A 439 -6.78 -12.78 0.52
CA TYR A 439 -7.00 -11.34 0.53
C TYR A 439 -7.91 -10.89 1.69
N PRO A 440 -7.56 -11.15 2.97
CA PRO A 440 -8.30 -10.58 4.08
C PRO A 440 -8.13 -9.06 4.04
N SER A 441 -9.23 -8.33 3.86
CA SER A 441 -9.29 -6.89 4.13
C SER A 441 -8.17 -6.08 3.44
N PHE A 442 -8.00 -6.27 2.13
CA PHE A 442 -7.05 -5.55 1.25
C PHE A 442 -5.56 -5.89 1.41
N ARG A 443 -5.18 -6.83 2.29
CA ARG A 443 -3.79 -7.30 2.44
C ARG A 443 -3.59 -8.63 1.74
N LEU A 444 -2.56 -8.73 0.89
CA LEU A 444 -2.15 -10.02 0.33
C LEU A 444 -1.38 -10.80 1.40
N SER A 445 -1.91 -11.96 1.76
CA SER A 445 -1.29 -12.91 2.68
C SER A 445 -1.20 -14.29 2.03
N PHE A 446 -0.27 -15.10 2.51
CA PHE A 446 -0.23 -16.52 2.18
C PHE A 446 -0.70 -17.30 3.39
N GLU A 447 -1.28 -18.47 3.14
CA GLU A 447 -1.59 -19.45 4.18
C GLU A 447 -1.06 -20.81 3.75
N SER A 448 -0.43 -21.53 4.68
CA SER A 448 -0.05 -22.91 4.45
C SER A 448 -1.28 -23.82 4.43
N ARG A 449 -1.27 -24.79 3.53
CA ARG A 449 -2.21 -25.91 3.55
C ARG A 449 -1.92 -26.84 4.72
N GLU A 450 -2.95 -27.53 5.19
CA GLU A 450 -2.82 -28.59 6.18
C GLU A 450 -2.06 -29.80 5.59
N GLU A 451 -1.33 -30.54 6.43
CA GLU A 451 -0.50 -31.66 5.96
C GLU A 451 -1.36 -32.77 5.33
N GLU A 452 -2.56 -32.99 5.86
CA GLU A 452 -3.54 -33.93 5.34
C GLU A 452 -4.00 -33.54 3.93
N GLU A 453 -4.33 -32.27 3.70
CA GLU A 453 -4.73 -31.76 2.38
C GLU A 453 -3.58 -31.86 1.38
N ILE A 454 -2.34 -31.56 1.80
CA ILE A 454 -1.16 -31.75 0.96
C ILE A 454 -1.03 -33.21 0.54
N LYS A 455 -1.21 -34.15 1.47
CA LYS A 455 -1.12 -35.58 1.20
C LYS A 455 -2.22 -36.05 0.25
N GLU A 456 -3.44 -35.58 0.43
CA GLU A 456 -4.58 -35.86 -0.45
C GLU A 456 -4.30 -35.38 -1.87
N ILE A 457 -3.89 -34.12 -2.04
CA ILE A 457 -3.52 -33.56 -3.36
C ILE A 457 -2.42 -34.40 -4.03
N LEU A 458 -1.38 -34.79 -3.28
CA LEU A 458 -0.26 -35.56 -3.84
C LEU A 458 -0.67 -36.99 -4.24
N ASP A 459 -1.62 -37.61 -3.53
CA ASP A 459 -2.13 -38.93 -3.87
C ASP A 459 -3.08 -38.88 -5.08
N GLU A 460 -4.00 -37.90 -5.10
CA GLU A 460 -4.93 -37.65 -6.20
C GLU A 460 -4.19 -37.35 -7.52
N GLU A 461 -3.18 -36.48 -7.47
CA GLU A 461 -2.46 -36.01 -8.67
C GLU A 461 -1.27 -36.92 -9.04
N LYS A 462 -1.03 -38.02 -8.31
CA LYS A 462 0.18 -38.84 -8.46
C LYS A 462 0.48 -39.28 -9.89
N SER A 463 -0.54 -39.75 -10.61
CA SER A 463 -0.39 -40.21 -12.00
C SER A 463 -0.03 -39.05 -12.95
N ARG A 464 -0.64 -37.88 -12.75
CA ARG A 464 -0.39 -36.68 -13.54
C ARG A 464 0.94 -36.01 -13.19
N ILE A 465 1.42 -36.16 -11.95
CA ILE A 465 2.79 -35.75 -11.57
C ILE A 465 3.82 -36.59 -12.31
N ILE A 466 3.60 -37.91 -12.46
CA ILE A 466 4.49 -38.76 -13.27
C ILE A 466 4.47 -38.34 -14.74
N GLU A 467 3.29 -38.00 -15.28
CA GLU A 467 3.15 -37.43 -16.62
C GLU A 467 3.91 -36.11 -16.78
N LEU A 468 3.82 -35.21 -15.80
CA LEU A 468 4.57 -33.96 -15.75
C LEU A 468 6.08 -34.23 -15.82
N GLU A 469 6.64 -35.09 -14.97
CA GLU A 469 8.10 -35.34 -14.98
C GLU A 469 8.56 -35.90 -16.32
N LYS A 470 7.81 -36.85 -16.90
CA LYS A 470 8.13 -37.40 -18.23
C LYS A 470 8.14 -36.31 -19.31
N LEU A 471 7.15 -35.42 -19.28
CA LEU A 471 7.05 -34.33 -20.23
C LEU A 471 8.16 -33.30 -20.01
N LEU A 472 8.55 -33.04 -18.77
CA LEU A 472 9.66 -32.15 -18.45
C LEU A 472 11.00 -32.73 -18.88
N ASP A 473 11.22 -34.04 -18.77
CA ASP A 473 12.43 -34.67 -19.31
C ASP A 473 12.53 -34.46 -20.84
N GLU A 474 11.41 -34.65 -21.56
CA GLU A 474 11.32 -34.40 -23.01
C GLU A 474 11.59 -32.92 -23.35
N LEU A 475 10.90 -32.01 -22.66
CA LEU A 475 11.04 -30.56 -22.86
C LEU A 475 12.46 -30.08 -22.53
N LYS A 476 13.12 -30.65 -21.51
CA LYS A 476 14.47 -30.29 -21.12
C LYS A 476 15.48 -30.64 -22.21
N ILE A 477 15.41 -31.86 -22.73
CA ILE A 477 16.24 -32.31 -23.85
C ILE A 477 16.05 -31.38 -25.04
N LYS A 478 14.80 -31.06 -25.38
CA LYS A 478 14.49 -30.19 -26.53
C LYS A 478 14.93 -28.75 -26.33
N PHE A 479 14.81 -28.22 -25.13
CA PHE A 479 15.27 -26.89 -24.80
C PHE A 479 16.80 -26.78 -24.95
N ASP A 480 17.53 -27.78 -24.44
CA ASP A 480 18.99 -27.84 -24.54
C ASP A 480 19.47 -28.09 -26.00
N GLU A 481 18.74 -28.91 -26.77
CA GLU A 481 19.01 -29.17 -28.20
C GLU A 481 18.82 -27.94 -29.08
N LEU A 482 17.74 -27.18 -28.86
CA LEU A 482 17.38 -26.02 -29.69
C LEU A 482 18.18 -24.77 -29.31
N GLY A 483 18.60 -24.64 -28.04
CA GLY A 483 19.38 -23.50 -27.57
C GLY A 483 18.67 -22.15 -27.70
N LEU A 484 17.33 -22.16 -27.79
CA LEU A 484 16.51 -20.97 -27.95
C LEU A 484 16.40 -20.19 -26.64
N PRO A 485 16.23 -18.86 -26.70
CA PRO A 485 15.72 -18.10 -25.56
C PRO A 485 14.41 -18.70 -25.03
N VAL A 486 14.21 -18.66 -23.71
CA VAL A 486 13.04 -19.28 -23.05
C VAL A 486 11.72 -18.90 -23.70
N MET A 487 11.53 -17.63 -24.05
CA MET A 487 10.29 -17.16 -24.67
C MET A 487 10.09 -17.69 -26.09
N GLU A 488 11.14 -17.78 -26.88
CA GLU A 488 11.07 -18.38 -28.23
C GLU A 488 10.78 -19.88 -28.13
N PHE A 489 11.41 -20.58 -27.17
CA PHE A 489 11.10 -21.98 -26.89
C PHE A 489 9.64 -22.18 -26.45
N LEU A 490 9.13 -21.31 -25.57
CA LEU A 490 7.76 -21.34 -25.10
C LEU A 490 6.76 -21.15 -26.26
N GLU A 491 7.05 -20.20 -27.15
CA GLU A 491 6.21 -19.83 -28.30
C GLU A 491 6.23 -20.84 -29.44
N GLU A 492 7.37 -21.47 -29.71
CA GLU A 492 7.51 -22.35 -30.87
C GLU A 492 7.30 -23.83 -30.50
N TYR A 493 8.11 -24.36 -29.59
CA TYR A 493 8.12 -25.80 -29.32
C TYR A 493 7.15 -26.18 -28.21
N TRP A 494 7.24 -25.52 -27.06
CA TRP A 494 6.43 -25.84 -25.88
C TRP A 494 4.94 -25.70 -26.19
N GLN A 495 4.50 -24.61 -26.81
CA GLN A 495 3.08 -24.38 -27.11
C GLN A 495 2.50 -25.49 -27.99
N THR A 496 3.16 -25.80 -29.11
CA THR A 496 2.75 -26.90 -30.00
C THR A 496 2.70 -28.22 -29.23
N ARG A 497 3.73 -28.50 -28.44
CA ARG A 497 3.79 -29.74 -27.67
C ARG A 497 2.69 -29.85 -26.61
N MET A 498 2.38 -28.76 -25.92
CA MET A 498 1.29 -28.73 -24.94
C MET A 498 -0.07 -28.92 -25.61
N ILE A 499 -0.30 -28.32 -26.79
CA ILE A 499 -1.53 -28.54 -27.55
C ILE A 499 -1.69 -30.02 -27.89
N GLU A 500 -0.63 -30.68 -28.37
CA GLU A 500 -0.64 -32.12 -28.63
C GLU A 500 -0.92 -32.94 -27.37
N VAL A 501 -0.20 -32.71 -26.27
CA VAL A 501 -0.40 -33.47 -25.03
C VAL A 501 -1.85 -33.32 -24.53
N LEU A 502 -2.35 -32.10 -24.53
CA LEU A 502 -3.70 -31.79 -24.06
C LEU A 502 -4.79 -32.29 -25.01
N SER A 503 -4.54 -32.41 -26.32
CA SER A 503 -5.50 -32.99 -27.27
C SER A 503 -5.67 -34.50 -27.12
N HIS A 504 -4.71 -35.18 -26.48
CA HIS A 504 -4.78 -36.61 -26.18
C HIS A 504 -5.30 -36.90 -24.77
N ARG A 505 -5.46 -35.88 -23.92
CA ARG A 505 -6.06 -36.04 -22.60
C ARG A 505 -7.56 -36.28 -22.75
N ASP A 506 -7.94 -37.49 -22.32
CA ASP A 506 -9.29 -38.02 -22.19
C ASP A 506 -10.33 -37.33 -23.09
N PRO A 507 -10.41 -37.71 -24.38
CA PRO A 507 -11.49 -37.24 -25.22
C PRO A 507 -12.77 -37.78 -24.60
N TYR A 508 -13.53 -36.92 -23.92
CA TYR A 508 -14.93 -37.08 -23.51
C TYR A 508 -15.56 -38.34 -24.13
N ASP A 509 -15.35 -39.49 -23.51
CA ASP A 509 -15.81 -40.75 -24.08
C ASP A 509 -17.28 -40.91 -23.65
N GLU A 510 -18.17 -41.14 -24.60
CA GLU A 510 -19.61 -41.27 -24.30
C GLU A 510 -19.87 -42.41 -23.29
N GLU A 511 -19.03 -43.44 -23.27
CA GLU A 511 -19.11 -44.60 -22.39
C GLU A 511 -18.85 -44.20 -20.91
N HIS A 512 -17.93 -43.27 -20.67
CA HIS A 512 -17.60 -42.71 -19.35
C HIS A 512 -18.73 -41.81 -18.82
N ILE A 513 -19.40 -41.04 -19.69
CA ILE A 513 -20.63 -40.31 -19.32
C ILE A 513 -21.75 -41.30 -18.98
N ILE A 514 -21.92 -42.34 -19.79
CA ILE A 514 -22.95 -43.36 -19.58
C ILE A 514 -22.72 -44.06 -18.24
N GLU A 515 -21.48 -44.48 -17.93
CA GLU A 515 -21.16 -45.16 -16.68
C GLU A 515 -21.24 -44.21 -15.47
N SER A 516 -20.81 -42.96 -15.61
CA SER A 516 -20.95 -41.93 -14.57
C SER A 516 -22.42 -41.64 -14.26
N ARG A 517 -23.27 -41.51 -15.29
CA ARG A 517 -24.73 -41.42 -15.10
C ARG A 517 -25.30 -42.67 -14.44
N ARG A 518 -24.76 -43.86 -14.75
CA ARG A 518 -25.22 -45.13 -14.17
C ARG A 518 -25.00 -45.20 -12.66
N ILE A 519 -23.96 -44.56 -12.14
CA ILE A 519 -23.69 -44.43 -10.70
C ILE A 519 -24.36 -43.20 -10.06
N GLY A 520 -25.24 -42.50 -10.78
CA GLY A 520 -25.99 -41.34 -10.29
C GLY A 520 -25.22 -40.02 -10.34
N VAL A 521 -24.08 -39.98 -11.03
CA VAL A 521 -23.28 -38.76 -11.23
C VAL A 521 -23.62 -38.16 -12.59
N THR A 522 -24.26 -37.00 -12.59
CA THR A 522 -24.48 -36.22 -13.81
C THR A 522 -23.25 -35.37 -14.07
N LEU A 523 -22.41 -35.79 -15.01
CA LEU A 523 -21.32 -34.95 -15.53
C LEU A 523 -21.93 -33.90 -16.46
N GLU A 524 -21.77 -32.62 -16.13
CA GLU A 524 -22.00 -31.56 -17.11
C GLU A 524 -20.82 -31.56 -18.09
N PRO A 525 -21.06 -31.46 -19.41
CA PRO A 525 -19.99 -31.22 -20.36
C PRO A 525 -19.38 -29.86 -20.02
N ASP A 526 -18.23 -29.87 -19.34
CA ASP A 526 -17.33 -28.74 -19.35
C ASP A 526 -16.78 -28.74 -20.77
N GLU A 527 -17.17 -27.75 -21.59
CA GLU A 527 -16.61 -27.58 -22.92
C GLU A 527 -15.11 -27.33 -22.74
N CYS A 528 -14.32 -28.40 -22.64
CA CYS A 528 -12.89 -28.36 -22.53
C CYS A 528 -12.33 -28.05 -23.92
N VAL A 529 -12.62 -26.84 -24.40
CA VAL A 529 -11.84 -26.17 -25.43
C VAL A 529 -10.42 -26.18 -24.90
N VAL A 530 -9.47 -26.73 -25.67
CA VAL A 530 -8.02 -26.75 -25.38
C VAL A 530 -7.68 -25.56 -24.49
N PRO A 531 -7.21 -25.78 -23.24
CA PRO A 531 -7.43 -24.85 -22.16
C PRO A 531 -7.15 -23.43 -22.60
N ASP A 532 -8.14 -22.54 -22.46
CA ASP A 532 -7.98 -21.09 -22.62
C ASP A 532 -6.66 -20.64 -21.98
N ARG A 533 -6.24 -21.30 -20.89
CA ARG A 533 -4.93 -21.17 -20.23
C ARG A 533 -3.70 -21.22 -21.16
N VAL A 534 -3.54 -22.20 -22.06
CA VAL A 534 -2.37 -22.24 -22.98
C VAL A 534 -2.41 -21.07 -23.95
N SER A 535 -3.61 -20.72 -24.42
CA SER A 535 -3.86 -19.56 -25.30
C SER A 535 -3.71 -18.22 -24.56
N LEU A 536 -4.02 -18.15 -23.27
CA LEU A 536 -3.84 -17.00 -22.39
C LEU A 536 -2.36 -16.78 -22.07
N LEU A 537 -1.57 -17.86 -21.96
CA LEU A 537 -0.16 -17.78 -21.58
C LEU A 537 0.74 -17.34 -22.74
N ILE A 538 0.41 -17.75 -23.96
CA ILE A 538 1.26 -17.56 -25.14
C ILE A 538 0.41 -17.20 -26.37
N GLY A 539 -0.57 -16.31 -26.17
CA GLY A 539 -1.49 -15.86 -27.22
C GLY A 539 -0.80 -15.80 -28.58
N SER A 540 -1.35 -16.58 -29.51
CA SER A 540 -0.83 -16.75 -30.85
C SER A 540 -0.56 -15.38 -31.46
N LYS A 541 0.57 -15.23 -32.14
CA LYS A 541 0.84 -14.19 -33.15
C LYS A 541 -0.20 -14.34 -34.27
N ILE A 542 -1.50 -14.18 -34.00
CA ILE A 542 -2.50 -14.06 -35.05
C ILE A 542 -2.26 -12.67 -35.62
N LEU A 543 -1.52 -12.70 -36.72
CA LEU A 543 -1.29 -11.65 -37.68
C LEU A 543 -2.45 -10.65 -37.70
N TYR A 544 -2.19 -9.44 -37.22
CA TYR A 544 -2.92 -8.23 -37.65
C TYR A 544 -2.61 -7.86 -39.12
N GLU A 545 -2.03 -8.78 -39.90
CA GLU A 545 -1.89 -8.70 -41.35
C GLU A 545 -2.94 -9.61 -41.98
N ILE A 546 -4.17 -9.11 -42.11
CA ILE A 546 -5.12 -9.24 -43.24
C ILE A 546 -6.34 -8.40 -42.83
N SER A 547 -6.21 -7.09 -42.95
CA SER A 547 -7.31 -6.14 -43.04
C SER A 547 -6.74 -4.82 -43.59
N THR A 548 -6.24 -4.90 -44.81
CA THR A 548 -6.15 -3.74 -45.72
C THR A 548 -7.19 -3.92 -46.81
#